data_AF-A0A2I0CYT4-F1
#
_entry.id   AF-A0A2I0CYT4-F1
#
_cell.length_a   1.000
_cell.length_b   1.000
_cell.length_c   1.000
_cell.angle_alpha   90.00
_cell.angle_beta   90.00
_cell.angle_gamma   90.00
#
_symmetry.space_group_name_H-M   'P 1'
#
loop_
_entity.id
_entity.type
_entity.pdbx_description
1 polymer ?
#
loop_
_entity_poly.entity_id
_entity_poly.type
_entity_poly.pdbx_seq_one_letter_code
_entity_poly.pdbx_strand_id
1 'polypeptide(L)'
;MIFPEHCKIVGHASTKPCGDRVYFLSRYLLRETGNGFELLEVTPDPAETGLMRRIVSTHLLAKAEEVFCYPEKVQLHDRTNLIRLARDSGYRCTVFTGLDEHITFVLDPDLSGLLTVHVYDVSPPRPNLSMCLRELEAAGLFGELSVQVFPHVRDLRTIKADVHPCRASGFDHILDSYPIHGWERRAGGLTG
;
A
#
# COMPACT_ATOMS: atom_id res chain seq x y z
N MET A 1 12.66 3.16 4.49
CA MET A 1 11.86 1.97 4.12
C MET A 1 12.64 1.05 3.19
N ILE A 2 12.73 -0.23 3.54
CA ILE A 2 13.12 -1.30 2.62
C ILE A 2 11.92 -2.23 2.45
N PHE A 3 11.48 -2.41 1.21
CA PHE A 3 10.40 -3.33 0.86
C PHE A 3 10.74 -4.04 -0.46
N PRO A 4 11.15 -5.32 -0.42
CA PRO A 4 11.49 -6.10 -1.61
C PRO A 4 10.44 -5.97 -2.72
N GLU A 5 10.88 -5.79 -3.97
CA GLU A 5 10.00 -5.78 -5.14
C GLU A 5 9.39 -7.17 -5.40
N HIS A 6 10.15 -8.23 -5.09
CA HIS A 6 9.74 -9.61 -5.29
C HIS A 6 10.11 -10.49 -4.10
N CYS A 7 9.27 -11.46 -3.75
CA CYS A 7 9.60 -12.45 -2.72
C CYS A 7 10.84 -13.30 -3.08
N LYS A 8 11.18 -13.43 -4.36
CA LYS A 8 12.34 -14.22 -4.85
C LYS A 8 13.70 -13.71 -4.37
N ILE A 9 13.79 -12.45 -3.93
CA ILE A 9 15.02 -11.88 -3.38
C ILE A 9 15.10 -12.03 -1.85
N VAL A 10 14.08 -12.64 -1.23
CA VAL A 10 13.98 -12.90 0.21
C VAL A 10 14.16 -14.40 0.44
N GLY A 11 15.29 -14.78 1.00
CA GLY A 11 15.52 -16.13 1.50
C GLY A 11 14.90 -16.33 2.88
N HIS A 12 14.55 -17.57 3.20
CA HIS A 12 14.15 -18.01 4.53
C HIS A 12 15.06 -19.16 4.98
N ALA A 13 15.69 -19.02 6.15
CA ALA A 13 16.61 -20.01 6.69
C ALA A 13 16.15 -20.52 8.06
N SER A 14 15.87 -21.81 8.14
CA SER A 14 15.73 -22.55 9.40
C SER A 14 17.07 -23.17 9.84
N THR A 15 17.17 -23.54 11.12
CA THR A 15 18.41 -23.71 11.89
C THR A 15 19.43 -24.77 11.43
N LYS A 16 19.22 -25.53 10.34
CA LYS A 16 20.28 -26.21 9.52
C LYS A 16 19.68 -27.14 8.45
N PRO A 17 20.39 -27.38 7.32
CA PRO A 17 21.71 -26.82 6.95
C PRO A 17 21.63 -25.49 6.19
N CYS A 18 20.49 -24.82 6.13
CA CYS A 18 20.28 -23.65 5.27
C CYS A 18 20.77 -22.31 5.84
N GLY A 19 21.87 -22.30 6.62
CA GLY A 19 22.44 -21.07 7.19
C GLY A 19 23.50 -20.38 6.31
N ASP A 20 24.27 -21.16 5.55
CA ASP A 20 25.49 -20.65 4.86
C ASP A 20 25.30 -20.47 3.35
N ARG A 21 24.13 -20.86 2.81
CA ARG A 21 23.82 -20.77 1.39
C ARG A 21 22.44 -20.18 1.17
N VAL A 22 22.32 -19.35 0.14
CA VAL A 22 21.08 -18.69 -0.27
C VAL A 22 20.85 -18.86 -1.76
N TYR A 23 19.60 -18.67 -2.19
CA TYR A 23 19.29 -18.62 -3.61
C TYR A 23 20.05 -17.47 -4.28
N PHE A 24 20.52 -17.64 -5.51
CA PHE A 24 21.41 -16.66 -6.16
C PHE A 24 20.81 -15.26 -6.35
N LEU A 25 19.47 -15.11 -6.34
CA LEU A 25 18.79 -13.81 -6.35
C LEU A 25 18.58 -13.21 -4.96
N SER A 26 18.89 -13.95 -3.88
CA SER A 26 18.64 -13.49 -2.51
C SER A 26 19.51 -12.29 -2.21
N ARG A 27 18.86 -11.21 -1.80
CA ARG A 27 19.49 -10.03 -1.22
C ARG A 27 19.22 -9.92 0.27
N TYR A 28 18.09 -10.50 0.72
CA TYR A 28 17.69 -10.49 2.10
C TYR A 28 17.49 -11.92 2.60
N LEU A 29 17.72 -12.14 3.88
CA LEU A 29 17.54 -13.44 4.53
C LEU A 29 16.81 -13.23 5.86
N LEU A 30 15.64 -13.87 5.99
CA LEU A 30 14.96 -14.04 7.26
C LEU A 30 15.52 -15.29 7.92
N ARG A 31 16.26 -15.09 9.02
CA ARG A 31 16.87 -16.16 9.80
C ARG A 31 16.06 -16.39 11.06
N GLU A 32 15.55 -17.60 11.23
CA GLU A 32 14.89 -18.00 12.47
C GLU A 32 15.95 -18.21 13.57
N THR A 33 15.70 -17.61 14.73
CA THR A 33 16.50 -17.76 15.95
C THR A 33 15.61 -18.27 17.07
N GLY A 34 16.19 -18.73 18.18
CA GLY A 34 15.41 -19.15 19.35
C GLY A 34 14.51 -18.05 19.95
N ASN A 35 14.73 -16.78 19.58
CA ASN A 35 13.98 -15.62 20.07
C ASN A 35 13.06 -14.99 19.00
N GLY A 36 12.94 -15.59 17.82
CA GLY A 36 12.19 -15.04 16.69
C GLY A 36 13.04 -14.82 15.44
N PHE A 37 12.58 -14.01 14.49
CA PHE A 37 13.27 -13.77 13.22
C PHE A 37 14.26 -12.61 13.28
N GLU A 38 15.43 -12.80 12.69
CA GLU A 38 16.33 -11.69 12.35
C GLU A 38 16.30 -11.44 10.85
N LEU A 39 16.43 -10.18 10.45
CA LEU A 39 16.55 -9.78 9.06
C LEU A 39 17.99 -9.41 8.73
N LEU A 40 18.55 -10.07 7.72
CA LEU A 40 19.90 -9.85 7.22
C LEU A 40 19.84 -9.37 5.76
N GLU A 41 20.70 -8.44 5.39
CA GLU A 41 21.14 -8.29 3.99
C GLU A 41 22.28 -9.28 3.74
N VAL A 42 22.25 -9.98 2.62
CA VAL A 42 23.20 -11.04 2.28
C VAL A 42 23.74 -10.85 0.87
N THR A 43 25.01 -11.15 0.67
CA THR A 43 25.62 -11.21 -0.66
C THR A 43 25.97 -12.66 -0.99
N PRO A 44 25.32 -13.29 -1.98
CA PRO A 44 25.72 -14.59 -2.49
C PRO A 44 27.07 -14.51 -3.24
N ASP A 45 27.87 -15.58 -3.21
CA ASP A 45 29.17 -15.65 -3.89
C ASP A 45 28.97 -15.50 -5.42
N PRO A 46 29.52 -14.45 -6.05
CA PRO A 46 29.35 -14.24 -7.48
C PRO A 46 30.14 -15.26 -8.32
N ALA A 47 31.18 -15.89 -7.75
CA ALA A 47 32.03 -16.86 -8.44
C ALA A 47 31.43 -18.27 -8.45
N GLU A 48 30.52 -18.59 -7.53
CA GLU A 48 29.84 -19.88 -7.53
C GLU A 48 28.76 -19.95 -8.63
N THR A 49 28.69 -21.10 -9.30
CA THR A 49 27.63 -21.43 -10.25
C THR A 49 26.54 -22.26 -9.57
N GLY A 50 25.31 -22.19 -10.10
CA GLY A 50 24.15 -22.90 -9.54
C GLY A 50 23.16 -22.01 -8.81
N LEU A 51 22.05 -22.63 -8.39
CA LEU A 51 20.92 -21.93 -7.79
C LEU A 51 21.17 -21.52 -6.33
N MET A 52 21.88 -22.35 -5.57
CA MET A 52 22.22 -22.12 -4.17
C MET A 52 23.70 -21.79 -4.04
N ARG A 53 24.00 -20.58 -3.57
CA ARG A 53 25.36 -20.06 -3.47
C ARG A 53 25.72 -19.75 -2.03
N ARG A 54 26.99 -19.94 -1.69
CA ARG A 54 27.52 -19.55 -0.38
C ARG A 54 27.34 -18.06 -0.13
N ILE A 55 27.05 -17.68 1.11
CA ILE A 55 27.00 -16.28 1.52
C ILE A 55 28.43 -15.79 1.76
N VAL A 56 28.85 -14.70 1.08
CA VAL A 56 30.18 -14.10 1.27
C VAL A 56 30.17 -12.91 2.24
N SER A 57 29.02 -12.29 2.44
CA SER A 57 28.84 -11.23 3.43
C SER A 57 27.42 -11.21 3.98
N THR A 58 27.29 -10.80 5.24
CA THR A 58 26.02 -10.58 5.91
C THR A 58 26.04 -9.25 6.65
N HIS A 59 24.91 -8.55 6.66
CA HIS A 59 24.71 -7.32 7.42
C HIS A 59 23.36 -7.39 8.14
N LEU A 60 23.36 -7.19 9.46
CA LEU A 60 22.14 -7.24 10.27
C LEU A 60 21.34 -5.95 10.09
N LEU A 61 20.11 -6.09 9.60
CA LEU A 61 19.18 -4.98 9.39
C LEU A 61 18.19 -4.82 10.56
N ALA A 62 17.70 -5.94 11.11
CA ALA A 62 16.80 -5.95 12.26
C ALA A 62 17.00 -7.20 13.12
N LYS A 63 17.02 -6.99 14.44
CA LYS A 63 17.07 -8.06 15.46
C LYS A 63 15.68 -8.66 15.70
N ALA A 64 15.64 -9.82 16.36
CA ALA A 64 14.38 -10.47 16.74
C ALA A 64 13.41 -9.58 17.52
N GLU A 65 13.91 -8.76 18.44
CA GLU A 65 13.09 -7.80 19.21
C GLU A 65 12.50 -6.65 18.37
N GLU A 66 13.05 -6.41 17.18
CA GLU A 66 12.64 -5.37 16.25
C GLU A 66 11.73 -5.89 15.13
N VAL A 67 11.49 -7.20 15.10
CA VAL A 67 10.74 -7.91 14.07
C VAL A 67 9.40 -8.39 14.60
N PHE A 68 8.34 -8.04 13.88
CA PHE A 68 6.99 -8.54 14.11
C PHE A 68 6.56 -9.46 12.97
N CYS A 69 6.03 -10.63 13.30
CA CYS A 69 5.42 -11.52 12.31
C CYS A 69 3.91 -11.26 12.26
N TYR A 70 3.44 -10.77 11.12
CA TYR A 70 2.01 -10.54 10.93
C TYR A 70 1.27 -11.90 10.94
N PRO A 71 0.23 -12.06 11.77
CA PRO A 71 -0.32 -13.38 12.09
C PRO A 71 -1.19 -13.97 10.97
N GLU A 72 -1.78 -13.14 10.12
CA GLU A 72 -2.68 -13.57 9.05
C GLU A 72 -1.95 -13.64 7.71
N LYS A 73 -2.43 -14.48 6.81
CA LYS A 73 -1.94 -14.47 5.43
C LYS A 73 -2.49 -13.26 4.69
N VAL A 74 -1.66 -12.65 3.86
CA VAL A 74 -1.99 -11.40 3.16
C VAL A 74 -1.73 -11.50 1.66
N GLN A 75 -2.35 -10.60 0.90
CA GLN A 75 -2.06 -10.43 -0.52
C GLN A 75 -0.72 -9.69 -0.68
N LEU A 76 0.35 -10.41 -1.06
CA LEU A 76 1.69 -9.83 -1.16
C LEU A 76 1.84 -8.77 -2.25
N HIS A 77 0.93 -8.78 -3.23
CA HIS A 77 0.90 -7.79 -4.30
C HIS A 77 0.29 -6.45 -3.85
N ASP A 78 -0.37 -6.38 -2.69
CA ASP A 78 -0.94 -5.14 -2.17
C ASP A 78 0.09 -4.35 -1.33
N ARG A 79 1.04 -3.72 -2.04
CA ARG A 79 2.15 -3.00 -1.42
C ARG A 79 1.66 -1.87 -0.51
N THR A 80 0.65 -1.12 -0.93
CA THR A 80 0.09 -0.03 -0.13
C THR A 80 -0.45 -0.55 1.20
N ASN A 81 -1.24 -1.64 1.17
CA ASN A 81 -1.76 -2.24 2.40
C ASN A 81 -0.65 -2.80 3.29
N LEU A 82 0.35 -3.49 2.72
CA LEU A 82 1.47 -4.03 3.49
C LEU A 82 2.28 -2.95 4.21
N ILE A 83 2.50 -1.79 3.60
CA ILE A 83 3.19 -0.68 4.27
C ILE A 83 2.34 -0.12 5.42
N ARG A 84 1.01 -0.03 5.24
CA ARG A 84 0.09 0.39 6.32
C ARG A 84 0.11 -0.59 7.48
N LEU A 85 -0.08 -1.89 7.22
CA LEU A 85 -0.02 -2.94 8.24
C LEU A 85 1.34 -2.95 8.97
N ALA A 86 2.43 -2.75 8.25
CA ALA A 86 3.76 -2.69 8.85
C ALA A 86 3.94 -1.46 9.73
N ARG A 87 3.38 -0.30 9.34
CA ARG A 87 3.39 0.90 10.17
C ARG A 87 2.54 0.73 11.41
N ASP A 88 1.37 0.11 11.27
CA ASP A 88 0.41 -0.09 12.36
C ASP A 88 0.90 -1.14 13.39
N SER A 89 1.80 -2.04 12.99
CA SER A 89 2.43 -2.98 13.93
C SER A 89 3.26 -2.28 15.00
N GLY A 90 3.82 -1.10 14.69
CA GLY A 90 4.72 -0.36 15.60
C GLY A 90 6.14 -0.90 15.69
N TYR A 91 6.49 -1.93 14.91
CA TYR A 91 7.83 -2.52 14.86
C TYR A 91 8.64 -1.94 13.71
N ARG A 92 9.97 -1.99 13.84
CA ARG A 92 10.87 -1.57 12.75
C ARG A 92 10.72 -2.47 11.54
N CYS A 93 10.57 -3.78 11.72
CA CYS A 93 10.41 -4.73 10.64
C CYS A 93 9.13 -5.54 10.84
N THR A 94 8.30 -5.63 9.80
CA THR A 94 7.14 -6.53 9.78
C THR A 94 7.33 -7.57 8.69
N VAL A 95 7.25 -8.84 9.06
CA VAL A 95 7.30 -10.01 8.17
C VAL A 95 5.89 -10.44 7.83
N PHE A 96 5.66 -10.70 6.54
CA PHE A 96 4.35 -11.11 6.01
C PHE A 96 4.47 -12.45 5.29
N THR A 97 3.47 -13.30 5.51
CA THR A 97 3.30 -14.55 4.77
C THR A 97 2.17 -14.40 3.77
N GLY A 98 2.46 -14.73 2.51
CA GLY A 98 1.50 -14.69 1.42
C GLY A 98 0.48 -15.82 1.48
N LEU A 99 -0.60 -15.66 0.72
CA LEU A 99 -1.58 -16.74 0.50
C LEU A 99 -0.94 -18.02 -0.06
N ASP A 100 0.13 -17.87 -0.83
CA ASP A 100 0.94 -18.92 -1.46
C ASP A 100 2.18 -19.32 -0.65
N GLU A 101 2.23 -18.96 0.64
CA GLU A 101 3.33 -19.24 1.59
C GLU A 101 4.66 -18.53 1.29
N HIS A 102 4.74 -17.70 0.25
CA HIS A 102 5.92 -16.85 0.08
C HIS A 102 6.02 -15.84 1.22
N ILE A 103 7.25 -15.47 1.58
CA ILE A 103 7.50 -14.53 2.66
C ILE A 103 8.09 -13.25 2.08
N THR A 104 7.67 -12.11 2.62
CA THR A 104 8.31 -10.81 2.39
C THR A 104 8.34 -10.03 3.69
N PHE A 105 8.91 -8.83 3.66
CA PHE A 105 8.94 -7.94 4.81
C PHE A 105 8.86 -6.48 4.39
N VAL A 106 8.50 -5.62 5.34
CA VAL A 106 8.66 -4.18 5.25
C VAL A 106 9.49 -3.72 6.46
N LEU A 107 10.64 -3.10 6.18
CA LEU A 107 11.53 -2.53 7.19
C LEU A 107 11.44 -1.00 7.14
N ASP A 108 11.38 -0.37 8.32
CA ASP A 108 11.23 1.06 8.56
C ASP A 108 10.13 1.66 7.65
N PRO A 109 8.85 1.24 7.85
CA PRO A 109 7.73 1.56 6.96
C PRO A 109 7.50 3.07 6.89
N ASP A 110 7.29 3.56 5.66
CA ASP A 110 7.09 4.98 5.40
C ASP A 110 6.00 5.20 4.35
N LEU A 111 4.93 5.91 4.72
CA LEU A 111 3.85 6.26 3.79
C LEU A 111 4.20 7.45 2.89
N SER A 112 5.27 8.20 3.16
CA SER A 112 5.65 9.37 2.36
C SER A 112 6.06 9.01 0.93
N GLY A 113 6.47 7.75 0.71
CA GLY A 113 6.79 7.21 -0.62
C GLY A 113 5.56 6.81 -1.45
N LEU A 114 4.35 6.82 -0.88
CA LEU A 114 3.13 6.51 -1.63
C LEU A 114 2.65 7.73 -2.42
N LEU A 115 2.31 7.51 -3.70
CA LEU A 115 1.69 8.54 -4.49
C LEU A 115 0.25 8.78 -3.99
N THR A 116 0.01 9.96 -3.43
CA THR A 116 -1.32 10.35 -2.99
C THR A 116 -2.13 10.90 -4.17
N VAL A 117 -3.22 10.22 -4.51
CA VAL A 117 -4.17 10.67 -5.54
C VAL A 117 -5.36 11.32 -4.83
N HIS A 118 -5.43 12.64 -4.93
CA HIS A 118 -6.58 13.40 -4.44
C HIS A 118 -7.74 13.29 -5.43
N VAL A 119 -8.88 12.81 -4.95
CA VAL A 119 -10.07 12.60 -5.76
C VAL A 119 -11.14 13.55 -5.28
N TYR A 120 -11.56 14.45 -6.14
CA TYR A 120 -12.64 15.39 -5.82
C TYR A 120 -13.95 14.86 -6.40
N ASP A 121 -14.97 14.76 -5.56
CA ASP A 121 -16.28 14.25 -5.91
C ASP A 121 -17.34 15.06 -5.17
N VAL A 122 -18.60 14.88 -5.55
CA VAL A 122 -19.72 15.64 -4.99
C VAL A 122 -20.86 14.71 -4.59
N SER A 123 -21.60 15.11 -3.56
CA SER A 123 -22.85 14.43 -3.20
C SER A 123 -23.92 15.41 -2.71
N PRO A 124 -25.20 15.29 -3.10
CA PRO A 124 -25.75 14.41 -4.14
C PRO A 124 -25.32 14.81 -5.58
N PRO A 125 -25.29 13.92 -6.58
CA PRO A 125 -25.74 12.52 -6.55
C PRO A 125 -24.78 11.61 -5.77
N ARG A 126 -24.94 10.29 -5.87
CA ARG A 126 -23.97 9.35 -5.29
C ARG A 126 -22.55 9.68 -5.81
N PRO A 127 -21.51 9.79 -4.95
CA PRO A 127 -20.16 10.14 -5.34
C PRO A 127 -19.48 8.94 -6.02
N ASN A 128 -19.84 8.71 -7.29
CA ASN A 128 -19.52 7.47 -7.99
C ASN A 128 -18.01 7.28 -8.19
N LEU A 129 -17.25 8.35 -8.44
CA LEU A 129 -15.80 8.23 -8.66
C LEU A 129 -15.10 7.75 -7.39
N SER A 130 -15.40 8.38 -6.25
CA SER A 130 -14.84 7.99 -4.96
C SER A 130 -15.27 6.58 -4.56
N MET A 131 -16.50 6.18 -4.90
CA MET A 131 -17.01 4.84 -4.59
C MET A 131 -16.35 3.76 -5.45
N CYS A 132 -16.29 3.96 -6.77
CA CYS A 132 -15.63 3.03 -7.67
C CYS A 132 -14.16 2.83 -7.28
N LEU A 133 -13.44 3.92 -6.97
CA LEU A 133 -12.04 3.81 -6.55
C LEU A 133 -11.87 3.01 -5.26
N ARG A 134 -12.76 3.15 -4.29
CA ARG A 134 -12.75 2.31 -3.07
C ARG A 134 -12.99 0.84 -3.37
N GLU A 135 -13.92 0.52 -4.26
CA GLU A 135 -14.21 -0.86 -4.66
C GLU A 135 -13.03 -1.48 -5.40
N LEU A 136 -12.37 -0.70 -6.28
CA LEU A 136 -11.15 -1.14 -6.98
C LEU A 136 -9.96 -1.31 -6.04
N GLU A 137 -9.80 -0.44 -5.04
CA GLU A 137 -8.78 -0.59 -3.98
C GLU A 137 -9.04 -1.86 -3.16
N ALA A 138 -10.28 -2.10 -2.74
CA ALA A 138 -10.67 -3.32 -2.02
C ALA A 138 -10.49 -4.60 -2.85
N ALA A 139 -10.59 -4.51 -4.18
CA ALA A 139 -10.29 -5.59 -5.10
C ALA A 139 -8.77 -5.78 -5.36
N GLY A 140 -7.91 -4.93 -4.79
CA GLY A 140 -6.46 -5.00 -4.93
C GLY A 140 -5.92 -4.45 -6.25
N LEU A 141 -6.73 -3.73 -7.04
CA LEU A 141 -6.33 -3.29 -8.39
C LEU A 141 -5.12 -2.33 -8.37
N PHE A 142 -4.94 -1.57 -7.29
CA PHE A 142 -3.85 -0.61 -7.14
C PHE A 142 -2.67 -1.14 -6.32
N GLY A 143 -2.71 -2.41 -5.91
CA GLY A 143 -1.78 -2.98 -4.94
C GLY A 143 -0.31 -2.76 -5.33
N GLU A 144 0.03 -2.96 -6.60
CA GLU A 144 1.41 -2.82 -7.08
C GLU A 144 1.80 -1.37 -7.40
N LEU A 145 0.82 -0.47 -7.55
CA LEU A 145 1.06 0.90 -8.00
C LEU A 145 1.60 1.82 -6.91
N SER A 146 1.64 1.37 -5.64
CA SER A 146 2.09 2.17 -4.50
C SER A 146 1.34 3.52 -4.42
N VAL A 147 0.03 3.47 -4.69
CA VAL A 147 -0.88 4.61 -4.68
C VAL A 147 -1.75 4.56 -3.43
N GLN A 148 -2.09 5.73 -2.88
CA GLN A 148 -3.16 5.91 -1.91
C GLN A 148 -4.18 6.91 -2.45
N VAL A 149 -5.46 6.53 -2.43
CA VAL A 149 -6.56 7.41 -2.82
C VAL A 149 -7.03 8.21 -1.61
N PHE A 150 -7.13 9.53 -1.77
CA PHE A 150 -7.68 10.44 -0.76
C PHE A 150 -8.92 11.14 -1.30
N PRO A 151 -10.14 10.67 -0.94
CA PRO A 151 -11.38 11.23 -1.47
C PRO A 151 -11.81 12.49 -0.72
N HIS A 152 -12.10 13.53 -1.48
CA HIS A 152 -12.71 14.79 -1.07
C HIS A 152 -14.14 14.84 -1.62
N VAL A 153 -15.11 14.38 -0.83
CA VAL A 153 -16.52 14.42 -1.23
C VAL A 153 -17.18 15.67 -0.68
N ARG A 154 -17.58 16.59 -1.57
CA ARG A 154 -18.28 17.82 -1.17
C ARG A 154 -19.79 17.59 -1.12
N ASP A 155 -20.40 17.91 0.01
CA ASP A 155 -21.85 17.89 0.15
C ASP A 155 -22.51 19.13 -0.47
N LEU A 156 -23.17 19.00 -1.62
CA LEU A 156 -23.85 20.10 -2.32
C LEU A 156 -24.98 20.72 -1.50
N ARG A 157 -25.60 19.97 -0.58
CA ARG A 157 -26.67 20.49 0.29
C ARG A 157 -26.15 21.54 1.27
N THR A 158 -24.85 21.53 1.54
CA THR A 158 -24.20 22.51 2.43
C THR A 158 -23.76 23.77 1.69
N ILE A 159 -23.84 23.79 0.36
CA ILE A 159 -23.43 24.93 -0.46
C ILE A 159 -24.60 25.91 -0.55
N LYS A 160 -24.36 27.18 -0.19
CA LYS A 160 -25.33 28.26 -0.39
C LYS A 160 -25.38 28.64 -1.88
N ALA A 161 -26.16 27.89 -2.63
CA ALA A 161 -26.41 28.11 -4.04
C ALA A 161 -27.91 28.19 -4.32
N ASP A 162 -28.26 28.98 -5.32
CA ASP A 162 -29.62 29.11 -5.85
C ASP A 162 -29.81 28.19 -7.07
N VAL A 163 -28.71 27.75 -7.70
CA VAL A 163 -28.71 26.81 -8.84
C VAL A 163 -27.64 25.74 -8.68
N HIS A 164 -28.03 24.47 -8.87
CA HIS A 164 -27.16 23.29 -8.77
C HIS A 164 -26.81 22.68 -10.14
N PRO A 165 -25.66 21.98 -10.27
CA PRO A 165 -25.10 21.64 -11.58
C PRO A 165 -25.73 20.43 -12.27
N CYS A 166 -26.48 19.57 -11.57
CA CYS A 166 -26.92 18.30 -12.13
C CYS A 166 -28.32 17.92 -11.66
N ARG A 167 -29.15 17.41 -12.58
CA ARG A 167 -30.48 16.83 -12.29
C ARG A 167 -30.43 15.62 -11.37
N ALA A 168 -29.40 14.78 -11.52
CA ALA A 168 -29.28 13.52 -10.77
C ALA A 168 -29.09 13.75 -9.26
N SER A 169 -28.75 14.97 -8.86
CA SER A 169 -28.63 15.38 -7.46
C SER A 169 -29.98 15.51 -6.74
N GLY A 170 -31.11 15.53 -7.46
CA GLY A 170 -32.45 15.65 -6.87
C GLY A 170 -32.80 17.06 -6.39
N PHE A 171 -32.10 18.09 -6.86
CA PHE A 171 -32.45 19.49 -6.60
C PHE A 171 -33.51 19.98 -7.61
N ASP A 172 -34.41 20.85 -7.16
CA ASP A 172 -35.47 21.40 -8.00
C ASP A 172 -34.94 22.42 -9.02
N HIS A 173 -33.92 23.21 -8.64
CA HIS A 173 -33.39 24.31 -9.45
C HIS A 173 -31.98 23.99 -9.96
N ILE A 174 -31.88 23.62 -11.24
CA ILE A 174 -30.68 23.02 -11.85
C ILE A 174 -30.29 23.67 -13.20
N LEU A 175 -28.99 23.73 -13.47
CA LEU A 175 -28.42 24.32 -14.70
C LEU A 175 -28.96 23.66 -15.98
N ASP A 176 -29.22 22.36 -15.93
CA ASP A 176 -29.64 21.58 -17.10
C ASP A 176 -31.11 21.80 -17.51
N SER A 177 -31.92 22.45 -16.67
CA SER A 177 -33.38 22.53 -16.88
C SER A 177 -33.94 23.95 -16.83
N TYR A 178 -33.17 24.93 -16.37
CA TYR A 178 -33.66 26.30 -16.20
C TYR A 178 -32.69 27.33 -16.82
N PRO A 179 -33.19 28.34 -17.56
CA PRO A 179 -32.40 29.49 -17.93
C PRO A 179 -31.91 30.20 -16.66
N ILE A 180 -30.62 30.45 -16.58
CA ILE A 180 -30.03 31.06 -15.38
C ILE A 180 -30.18 32.56 -15.45
N HIS A 181 -30.65 33.17 -14.37
CA HIS A 181 -30.71 34.62 -14.24
C HIS A 181 -29.44 35.16 -13.60
N GLY A 182 -29.01 36.37 -14.01
CA GLY A 182 -27.69 36.93 -13.64
C GLY A 182 -27.44 37.18 -12.15
N TRP A 183 -28.48 37.09 -11.32
CA TRP A 183 -28.42 37.31 -9.86
C TRP A 183 -28.33 36.02 -9.04
N GLU A 184 -28.38 34.85 -9.68
CA GLU A 184 -28.41 33.54 -9.00
C GLU A 184 -27.01 33.01 -8.67
N ARG A 185 -26.80 32.52 -7.44
CA ARG A 185 -25.55 31.90 -7.01
C ARG A 185 -25.47 30.46 -7.51
N ARG A 186 -24.39 30.14 -8.22
CA ARG A 186 -24.15 28.80 -8.77
C ARG A 186 -23.27 27.99 -7.83
N ALA A 187 -23.64 26.74 -7.57
CA ALA A 187 -22.84 25.86 -6.72
C ALA A 187 -21.40 25.59 -7.25
N GLY A 188 -21.16 25.75 -8.56
CA GLY A 188 -19.84 25.58 -9.18
C GLY A 188 -19.07 26.88 -9.47
N GLY A 189 -19.64 28.06 -9.17
CA GLY A 189 -19.00 29.36 -9.40
C GLY A 189 -18.29 29.95 -8.18
N LEU A 190 -18.28 29.22 -7.07
CA LEU A 190 -17.63 29.64 -5.82
C LEU A 190 -16.20 29.11 -5.79
N THR A 191 -15.31 29.72 -6.58
CA THR A 191 -13.87 29.64 -6.30
C THR A 191 -13.57 30.62 -5.18
N GLY A 192 -13.75 30.17 -3.94
CA GLY A 192 -13.15 30.79 -2.76
C GLY A 192 -11.82 30.14 -2.47
#